data_AF-A0A1B6NX61-F1
#
_entry.id   AF-A0A1B6NX61-F1
#
_cell.length_a   1.000
_cell.length_b   1.000
_cell.length_c   1.000
_cell.angle_alpha   90.00
_cell.angle_beta   90.00
_cell.angle_gamma   90.00
#
_symmetry.space_group_name_H-M   'P 1'
#
loop_
_entity.id
_entity.type
_entity.pdbx_description
1 polymer ?
#
loop_
_entity_poly.entity_id
_entity_poly.type
_entity_poly.pdbx_seq_one_letter_code
_entity_poly.pdbx_strand_id
1 'polypeptide(L)'
;ADYVVVPEFFESAEKEIEKLVAQIKAQRALKGPVSFIVVVAENVWPNGLAGLTEALQSHDISDVRPVTLGHVQRGGSPVAQDRLLATTLGEFAISLVGSDITNIMVVK
;
A
#
# COMPACT_ATOMS: atom_id res chain seq x y z
N ALA A 1 -7.91 -1.34 -7.26
CA ALA A 1 -7.25 -2.59 -6.84
C ALA A 1 -8.34 -3.59 -6.53
N ASP A 2 -8.17 -4.84 -6.94
CA ASP A 2 -9.11 -5.94 -6.67
C ASP A 2 -8.78 -6.66 -5.36
N TYR A 3 -7.53 -6.56 -4.92
CA TYR A 3 -7.04 -7.05 -3.64
C TYR A 3 -5.97 -6.11 -3.09
N VAL A 4 -5.93 -5.95 -1.76
CA VAL A 4 -4.94 -5.12 -1.07
C VAL A 4 -4.36 -5.90 0.10
N VAL A 5 -3.04 -5.96 0.19
CA VAL A 5 -2.29 -6.54 1.31
C VAL A 5 -1.63 -5.41 2.09
N VAL A 6 -2.02 -5.24 3.35
CA VAL A 6 -1.52 -4.18 4.25
C VAL A 6 -1.11 -4.77 5.59
N PRO A 7 -0.13 -4.18 6.30
CA PRO A 7 0.41 -4.77 7.52
C PRO A 7 -0.63 -4.92 8.64
N GLU A 8 -1.65 -4.06 8.68
CA GLU A 8 -2.68 -4.06 9.73
C GLU A 8 -3.57 -5.32 9.70
N PHE A 9 -3.66 -5.99 8.56
CA PHE A 9 -4.51 -7.18 8.37
C PHE A 9 -3.72 -8.44 7.96
N PHE A 10 -2.40 -8.32 7.85
CA PHE A 10 -1.54 -9.43 7.41
C PHE A 10 -1.19 -10.32 8.60
N GLU A 11 -1.77 -11.52 8.65
CA GLU A 11 -1.47 -12.51 9.69
C GLU A 11 -0.27 -13.39 9.32
N SER A 12 -0.28 -13.95 8.11
CA SER A 12 0.69 -14.96 7.66
C SER A 12 0.62 -15.11 6.14
N ALA A 13 1.76 -15.36 5.49
CA ALA A 13 1.83 -15.50 4.03
C ALA A 13 1.03 -16.71 3.52
N GLU A 14 0.97 -17.80 4.30
CA GLU A 14 0.28 -19.04 3.96
C GLU A 14 -1.24 -18.82 3.85
N LYS A 15 -1.85 -18.20 4.86
CA LYS A 15 -3.29 -17.88 4.80
C LYS A 15 -3.60 -16.84 3.73
N GLU A 16 -2.70 -15.88 3.54
CA GLU A 16 -2.94 -14.76 2.64
C GLU A 16 -2.90 -15.20 1.17
N ILE A 17 -1.97 -16.10 0.82
CA ILE A 17 -1.90 -16.65 -0.55
C ILE A 17 -3.16 -17.46 -0.88
N GLU A 18 -3.66 -18.26 0.07
CA GLU A 18 -4.88 -19.06 -0.12
C GLU A 18 -6.09 -18.18 -0.42
N LYS A 19 -6.30 -17.12 0.38
CA LYS A 19 -7.37 -16.13 0.17
C LYS A 19 -7.24 -15.44 -1.18
N LEU A 20 -6.04 -14.98 -1.51
CA LEU A 20 -5.78 -14.27 -2.77
C LEU A 20 -6.04 -15.17 -3.99
N VAL A 21 -5.54 -16.41 -3.98
CA VAL A 21 -5.74 -17.37 -5.06
C VAL A 21 -7.21 -17.73 -5.23
N ALA A 22 -7.93 -17.96 -4.11
CA ALA A 22 -9.37 -18.23 -4.14
C ALA A 22 -10.14 -17.08 -4.82
N GLN A 23 -9.81 -15.84 -4.47
CA GLN A 23 -10.47 -14.66 -5.02
C GLN A 23 -10.16 -14.44 -6.51
N ILE A 24 -8.90 -14.67 -6.93
CA ILE A 24 -8.50 -14.60 -8.35
C ILE A 24 -9.26 -15.64 -9.17
N LYS A 25 -9.31 -16.90 -8.70
CA LYS A 25 -10.00 -17.99 -9.40
C LYS A 25 -11.51 -17.75 -9.48
N ALA A 26 -12.13 -17.29 -8.39
CA ALA A 26 -13.55 -16.94 -8.37
C ALA A 26 -13.87 -15.83 -9.39
N GLN A 27 -13.05 -14.78 -9.46
CA GLN A 27 -13.25 -13.69 -10.42
C GLN A 27 -13.10 -14.15 -11.87
N ARG A 28 -12.09 -14.99 -12.16
CA ARG A 28 -11.86 -15.56 -13.50
C ARG A 28 -13.00 -16.49 -13.93
N ALA A 29 -13.55 -17.27 -13.00
CA ALA A 29 -14.70 -18.13 -13.29
C ALA A 29 -15.97 -17.34 -13.61
N LEU A 30 -16.19 -16.20 -12.96
CA LEU A 30 -17.37 -15.36 -13.15
C LEU A 30 -17.30 -14.47 -14.39
N LYS A 31 -16.13 -13.87 -14.67
CA LYS A 31 -15.96 -12.82 -15.69
C LYS A 31 -15.06 -13.21 -16.86
N GLY A 32 -14.48 -14.41 -16.84
CA GLY A 32 -13.45 -14.82 -17.79
C GLY A 32 -12.10 -14.14 -17.51
N PRO A 33 -11.19 -14.09 -18.51
CA PRO A 33 -9.86 -13.50 -18.34
C PRO A 33 -9.96 -11.97 -18.24
N VAL A 34 -9.90 -11.46 -17.01
CA VAL A 34 -9.89 -10.02 -16.71
C VAL A 34 -8.59 -9.61 -16.02
N SER A 35 -8.22 -8.32 -16.13
CA SER A 35 -7.12 -7.78 -15.35
C SER A 35 -7.46 -7.83 -13.86
N PHE A 36 -6.52 -8.28 -13.04
CA PHE A 36 -6.64 -8.34 -11.58
C PHE A 36 -5.45 -7.62 -10.96
N ILE A 37 -5.71 -6.53 -10.24
CA ILE A 37 -4.67 -5.68 -9.67
C ILE A 37 -4.57 -5.94 -8.16
N VAL A 38 -3.42 -6.46 -7.74
CA VAL A 38 -3.06 -6.63 -6.33
C VAL A 38 -2.15 -5.49 -5.93
N VAL A 39 -2.51 -4.76 -4.88
CA VAL A 39 -1.65 -3.74 -4.27
C VAL A 39 -1.10 -4.30 -2.96
N VAL A 40 0.22 -4.25 -2.80
CA VAL A 40 0.91 -4.81 -1.64
C VAL A 40 1.71 -3.68 -1.00
N ALA A 41 1.46 -3.45 0.29
CA ALA A 41 2.28 -2.54 1.07
C ALA A 41 3.72 -3.07 1.16
N GLU A 42 4.68 -2.15 1.15
CA GLU A 42 6.10 -2.49 1.23
C GLU A 42 6.38 -3.27 2.53
N ASN A 43 7.31 -4.22 2.47
CA ASN A 43 7.78 -5.02 3.61
C ASN A 43 6.73 -5.92 4.29
N VAL A 44 5.55 -6.13 3.69
CA VAL A 44 4.55 -7.06 4.23
C VAL A 44 4.80 -8.51 3.82
N TRP A 45 5.10 -8.74 2.54
CA TRP A 45 5.28 -10.11 2.03
C TRP A 45 6.73 -10.60 2.20
N PRO A 46 6.96 -11.87 2.64
CA PRO A 46 8.30 -12.45 2.71
C PRO A 46 9.01 -12.42 1.35
N ASN A 47 10.24 -11.92 1.31
CA ASN A 47 11.00 -11.71 0.06
C ASN A 47 10.32 -10.71 -0.93
N GLY A 48 9.41 -9.87 -0.42
CA GLY A 48 8.74 -8.83 -1.20
C GLY A 48 7.89 -9.38 -2.36
N LEU A 49 7.78 -8.58 -3.43
CA LEU A 49 6.97 -8.96 -4.60
C LEU A 49 7.52 -10.18 -5.36
N ALA A 50 8.83 -10.45 -5.27
CA ALA A 50 9.41 -11.64 -5.87
C ALA A 50 8.86 -12.91 -5.22
N GLY A 51 8.87 -12.97 -3.87
CA GLY A 51 8.29 -14.08 -3.12
C GLY A 51 6.79 -14.25 -3.37
N LEU A 52 6.04 -13.16 -3.52
CA LEU A 52 4.61 -13.24 -3.85
C LEU A 52 4.39 -13.79 -5.27
N THR A 53 5.22 -13.39 -6.23
CA THR A 53 5.13 -13.84 -7.61
C THR A 53 5.40 -15.35 -7.70
N GLU A 54 6.44 -15.84 -7.01
CA GLU A 54 6.75 -17.27 -6.92
C GLU A 54 5.63 -18.06 -6.24
N ALA A 55 5.06 -17.52 -5.15
CA ALA A 55 3.94 -18.14 -4.45
C ALA A 55 2.69 -18.25 -5.34
N LEU A 56 2.37 -17.20 -6.10
CA LEU A 56 1.25 -17.21 -7.05
C LEU A 56 1.47 -18.19 -8.21
N GLN A 57 2.69 -18.23 -8.76
CA GLN A 57 3.05 -19.18 -9.82
C GLN A 57 2.93 -20.63 -9.35
N SER A 58 3.33 -20.91 -8.11
CA SER A 58 3.17 -22.23 -7.49
C SER A 58 1.70 -22.66 -7.33
N HIS A 59 0.76 -21.70 -7.38
CA HIS A 59 -0.68 -21.93 -7.28
C HIS A 59 -1.41 -21.83 -8.64
N ASP A 60 -0.68 -22.01 -9.75
CA ASP A 60 -1.20 -21.98 -11.13
C ASP A 60 -1.69 -20.59 -11.58
N ILE A 61 -1.09 -19.53 -11.03
CA ILE A 61 -1.28 -18.14 -11.48
C ILE A 61 0.00 -17.68 -12.17
N SER A 62 0.11 -17.95 -13.48
CA SER A 62 1.33 -17.75 -14.26
C SER A 62 1.49 -16.34 -14.86
N ASP A 63 0.40 -15.61 -15.09
CA ASP A 63 0.41 -14.26 -15.70
C ASP A 63 0.56 -13.12 -14.67
N VAL A 64 1.57 -13.20 -13.82
CA VAL A 64 1.84 -12.18 -12.78
C VAL A 64 2.94 -11.24 -13.25
N ARG A 65 2.66 -9.93 -13.21
CA ARG A 65 3.62 -8.87 -13.56
C ARG A 65 3.91 -8.01 -12.32
N PRO A 66 4.97 -8.29 -11.55
CA PRO A 66 5.32 -7.47 -10.39
C PRO A 66 5.84 -6.10 -10.85
N VAL A 67 5.35 -5.04 -10.22
CA VAL A 67 5.78 -3.65 -10.47
C VAL A 67 6.04 -2.97 -9.13
N THR A 68 7.27 -2.49 -8.93
CA THR A 68 7.63 -1.69 -7.75
C THR A 68 7.68 -0.22 -8.16
N LEU A 69 6.86 0.63 -7.52
CA LEU A 69 6.81 2.06 -7.81
C LEU A 69 8.11 2.78 -7.40
N GLY A 70 8.67 2.44 -6.24
CA GLY A 70 9.91 3.02 -5.74
C GLY A 70 9.82 4.52 -5.46
N HIS A 71 10.89 5.26 -5.77
CA HIS A 71 11.08 6.68 -5.42
C HIS A 71 10.10 7.65 -6.08
N VAL A 72 9.39 7.23 -7.14
CA VAL A 72 8.35 8.06 -7.77
C VAL A 72 7.26 8.46 -6.76
N GLN A 73 7.05 7.65 -5.71
CA GLN A 73 6.09 7.90 -4.63
C GLN A 73 6.49 9.06 -3.70
N ARG A 74 7.77 9.49 -3.72
CA ARG A 74 8.28 10.60 -2.89
C ARG A 74 8.61 11.86 -3.72
N GLY A 75 8.65 11.72 -5.04
CA GLY A 75 8.95 12.83 -5.95
C GLY A 75 7.71 13.63 -6.35
N GLY A 76 7.91 14.61 -7.22
CA GLY A 76 6.84 15.46 -7.76
C GLY A 76 6.51 16.66 -6.88
N SER A 77 5.67 17.55 -7.41
CA SER A 77 5.19 18.71 -6.67
C SER A 77 4.06 18.30 -5.72
N PRO A 78 4.03 18.82 -4.47
CA PRO A 78 2.96 18.51 -3.52
C PRO A 78 1.57 18.80 -4.09
N VAL A 79 0.60 17.93 -3.82
CA VAL A 79 -0.78 18.16 -4.27
C VAL A 79 -1.41 19.33 -3.52
N ALA A 80 -2.54 19.84 -4.01
CA ALA A 80 -3.20 20.99 -3.38
C ALA A 80 -3.52 20.76 -1.89
N GLN A 81 -3.94 19.54 -1.54
CA GLN A 81 -4.22 19.15 -0.16
C GLN A 81 -2.98 19.21 0.72
N ASP A 82 -1.84 18.68 0.26
CA ASP A 82 -0.58 18.72 1.01
C ASP A 82 -0.13 20.16 1.24
N ARG A 83 -0.27 21.03 0.25
CA ARG A 83 0.09 22.45 0.36
C ARG A 83 -0.76 23.17 1.41
N LEU A 84 -2.08 22.98 1.37
CA LEU A 84 -2.99 23.57 2.36
C LEU A 84 -2.70 23.04 3.75
N LEU A 85 -2.57 21.72 3.90
CA LEU A 85 -2.28 21.08 5.18
C LEU A 85 -0.94 21.56 5.75
N ALA A 86 0.14 21.54 4.97
CA ALA A 86 1.44 22.02 5.39
C ALA A 86 1.42 23.51 5.81
N THR A 87 0.65 24.34 5.09
CA THR A 87 0.53 25.77 5.42
C THR A 87 -0.21 25.97 6.75
N THR A 88 -1.33 25.27 6.97
CA THR A 88 -2.09 25.37 8.23
C THR A 88 -1.31 24.81 9.41
N LEU A 89 -0.66 23.64 9.25
CA LEU A 89 0.16 23.07 10.32
C LEU A 89 1.38 23.95 10.63
N GLY A 90 2.00 24.54 9.59
CA GLY A 90 3.13 25.44 9.74
C GLY A 90 2.78 26.75 10.45
N GLU A 91 1.65 27.35 10.12
CA GLU A 91 1.13 28.55 10.79
C GLU A 91 0.86 28.29 12.28
N PHE A 92 0.18 27.18 12.59
CA PHE A 92 -0.11 26.81 13.98
C PHE A 92 1.17 26.48 14.75
N ALA A 93 2.13 25.77 14.15
CA ALA A 93 3.42 25.50 14.77
C ALA A 93 4.16 26.79 15.15
N ILE A 94 4.14 27.80 14.28
CA ILE A 94 4.75 29.11 14.56
C ILE A 94 4.01 29.82 15.70
N SER A 95 2.68 29.75 15.77
CA SER A 95 1.90 30.39 16.85
C SER A 95 2.26 29.89 18.25
N LEU A 96 2.79 28.66 18.34
CA LEU A 96 3.21 28.04 19.60
C LEU A 96 4.65 28.40 19.99
N VAL A 97 5.45 28.93 19.05
CA VAL A 97 6.82 29.36 19.33
C VAL A 97 6.79 30.56 20.28
N GLY A 98 7.40 30.39 21.46
CA GLY A 98 7.41 31.41 22.52
C GLY A 98 6.34 31.19 23.60
N SER A 99 5.50 30.16 23.47
CA SER A 99 4.68 29.66 24.57
C SER A 99 5.47 28.69 25.46
N ASP A 100 4.96 28.40 26.66
CA ASP A 100 5.53 27.37 27.55
C ASP A 100 5.21 25.94 27.11
N ILE A 101 4.49 25.76 25.99
CA ILE A 101 4.09 24.46 25.47
C ILE A 101 5.26 23.86 24.68
N THR A 102 5.74 22.69 25.12
CA THR A 102 6.88 21.99 24.52
C THR A 102 6.57 20.53 24.29
N ASN A 103 7.35 19.86 23.43
CA ASN A 103 7.23 18.43 23.11
C ASN A 103 5.86 18.00 22.54
N ILE A 104 5.22 18.89 21.76
CA ILE A 104 3.95 18.58 21.10
C ILE A 104 4.15 18.39 19.60
N MET A 105 3.36 17.48 19.01
CA MET A 105 3.22 17.33 17.56
C MET A 105 1.99 18.12 17.12
N VAL A 106 2.18 19.01 16.14
CA VAL A 106 1.07 19.70 15.49
C VAL A 106 0.43 18.75 14.48
N VAL A 107 -0.83 18.41 14.74
CA VAL A 107 -1.65 17.55 13.88
C VAL A 107 -3.03 18.19 13.73
N LYS A 108 -3.70 17.92 12.62
CA LYS A 108 -5.07 18.35 12.37
C LYS A 108 -6.08 17.40 13.01
#